data_AF-A0A9R0D6P8-F1
#
_entry.id   AF-A0A9R0D6P8-F1
#
_cell.length_a   1.000
_cell.length_b   1.000
_cell.length_c   1.000
_cell.angle_alpha   90.00
_cell.angle_beta   90.00
_cell.angle_gamma   90.00
#
_symmetry.space_group_name_H-M   'P 1'
#
loop_
_entity.id
_entity.type
_entity.pdbx_description
1 polymer ?
#
loop_
_entity_poly.entity_id
_entity_poly.type
_entity_poly.pdbx_seq_one_letter_code
_entity_poly.pdbx_strand_id
1 'polypeptide(L)'
;MAVTRRGYIFGAFVISVLSVLLIVVSLASDSWVVSTLTVTGQQAASTIRYGLFGGELTLRELATPNWNQLYMTCVADVNACAVSCKPDRETRTLEVRALANGYRPTASCVGPTEVDTSNPMATPPVISFAFYVILITVLALELLLGVIAAGLAILNATKNPTEPVFGLPGCLWTNVAAALLGVTVMLMFGIYWLMSGLNEHLAISFVALGLFEPGPGLGYSYWLLIGACLCFIANVALIQTRAYLLERDPPPPVIDVQEHSDGTIFLY
;
A
#
# COMPACT_ATOMS: atom_id res chain seq x y z
N MET A 1 9.53 -26.82 -33.86
CA MET A 1 10.29 -25.96 -32.93
C MET A 1 9.28 -25.34 -31.98
N ALA A 2 9.20 -25.78 -30.72
CA ALA A 2 8.24 -25.21 -29.76
C ALA A 2 8.57 -23.72 -29.60
N VAL A 3 7.74 -22.84 -30.16
CA VAL A 3 7.93 -21.40 -30.05
C VAL A 3 7.74 -21.07 -28.59
N THR A 4 8.83 -20.96 -27.83
CA THR A 4 8.75 -20.51 -26.43
C THR A 4 8.18 -19.11 -26.48
N ARG A 5 6.89 -18.94 -26.15
CA ARG A 5 6.16 -17.66 -26.18
C ARG A 5 6.64 -16.78 -25.01
N ARG A 6 7.92 -16.38 -25.05
CA ARG A 6 8.63 -15.65 -23.99
C ARG A 6 8.09 -14.23 -23.77
N GLY A 7 7.42 -13.67 -24.78
CA GLY A 7 6.80 -12.34 -24.71
C GLY A 7 5.79 -12.19 -23.56
N TYR A 8 5.00 -13.23 -23.27
CA TYR A 8 4.04 -13.20 -22.15
C TYR A 8 4.73 -13.12 -20.79
N ILE A 9 5.86 -13.82 -20.62
CA ILE A 9 6.64 -13.81 -19.37
C ILE A 9 7.34 -12.46 -19.21
N PHE A 10 7.90 -11.92 -20.30
CA PHE A 10 8.51 -10.60 -20.27
C PHE A 10 7.47 -9.49 -19.97
N GLY A 11 6.27 -9.58 -20.55
CA GLY A 11 5.16 -8.69 -20.21
C GLY A 11 4.77 -8.79 -18.72
N ALA A 12 4.68 -10.00 -18.19
CA ALA A 12 4.40 -10.22 -16.77
C ALA A 12 5.50 -9.64 -15.86
N PHE A 13 6.77 -9.69 -16.28
CA PHE A 13 7.87 -9.03 -15.56
C PHE A 13 7.68 -7.51 -15.51
N VAL A 14 7.44 -6.87 -16.66
CA VAL A 14 7.26 -5.39 -16.72
C VAL A 14 6.08 -4.94 -15.87
N ILE A 15 4.96 -5.66 -15.92
CA ILE A 15 3.76 -5.35 -15.12
C ILE A 15 4.02 -5.60 -13.62
N SER A 16 4.79 -6.64 -13.26
CA SER A 16 5.21 -6.87 -11.87
C SER A 16 6.11 -5.75 -11.32
N VAL A 17 7.00 -5.21 -12.16
CA VAL A 17 7.81 -4.05 -11.75
C VAL A 17 6.93 -2.82 -11.54
N LEU A 18 5.94 -2.60 -12.41
CA LEU A 18 4.98 -1.51 -12.24
C LEU A 18 4.16 -1.67 -10.95
N SER A 19 3.68 -2.87 -10.62
CA SER A 19 2.92 -3.08 -9.38
C SER A 19 3.76 -2.80 -8.14
N VAL A 20 5.03 -3.26 -8.12
CA VAL A 20 5.97 -2.95 -7.03
C VAL A 20 6.18 -1.44 -6.89
N LEU A 21 6.36 -0.72 -8.00
CA LEU A 21 6.51 0.74 -7.97
C LEU A 21 5.26 1.43 -7.40
N LEU A 22 4.07 1.00 -7.80
CA LEU A 22 2.81 1.56 -7.29
C LEU A 22 2.67 1.34 -5.77
N ILE A 23 3.03 0.16 -5.25
CA ILE A 23 3.00 -0.14 -3.82
C ILE A 23 4.02 0.72 -3.07
N VAL A 24 5.25 0.85 -3.59
CA VAL A 24 6.29 1.69 -2.96
C VAL A 24 5.86 3.16 -2.91
N VAL A 25 5.30 3.69 -4.01
CA VAL A 25 4.78 5.06 -4.04
C VAL A 25 3.62 5.20 -3.06
N SER A 26 2.68 4.25 -3.00
CA SER A 26 1.59 4.25 -2.02
C SER A 26 2.12 4.29 -0.58
N LEU A 27 3.10 3.45 -0.25
CA LEU A 27 3.70 3.36 1.09
C LEU A 27 4.45 4.64 1.50
N ALA A 28 5.21 5.23 0.57
CA ALA A 28 6.09 6.36 0.85
C ALA A 28 5.42 7.74 0.74
N SER A 29 4.21 7.82 0.20
CA SER A 29 3.53 9.09 -0.04
C SER A 29 2.64 9.55 1.12
N ASP A 30 2.55 10.87 1.26
CA ASP A 30 1.89 11.55 2.38
C ASP A 30 0.40 11.87 2.12
N SER A 31 -0.30 11.00 1.40
CA SER A 31 -1.66 11.30 0.91
C SER A 31 -2.55 10.07 0.85
N TRP A 32 -2.57 9.32 1.94
CA TRP A 32 -3.61 8.32 2.18
C TRP A 32 -4.92 8.99 2.57
N VAL A 33 -4.82 9.99 3.44
CA VAL A 33 -5.95 10.80 3.90
C VAL A 33 -5.72 12.24 3.46
N VAL A 34 -6.75 12.86 2.88
CA VAL A 34 -6.74 14.26 2.47
C VAL A 34 -8.03 14.90 2.95
N SER A 35 -7.94 16.06 3.58
CA SER A 35 -9.13 16.81 3.99
C SER A 35 -8.93 18.31 3.89
N THR A 36 -10.01 18.99 3.54
CA THR A 36 -10.12 20.44 3.68
C THR A 36 -10.68 20.77 5.06
N LEU A 37 -10.06 21.73 5.74
CA LEU A 37 -10.44 22.18 7.07
C LEU A 37 -11.03 23.58 6.94
N THR A 38 -12.28 23.74 7.35
CA THR A 38 -13.00 25.02 7.24
C THR A 38 -13.47 25.52 8.60
N VAL A 39 -13.41 26.83 8.81
CA VAL A 39 -13.97 27.53 9.98
C VAL A 39 -14.90 28.63 9.49
N THR A 40 -15.97 28.88 10.23
CA THR A 40 -16.90 29.97 9.93
C THR A 40 -16.17 31.32 10.01
N GLY A 41 -16.22 32.09 8.91
CA GLY A 41 -15.56 33.40 8.81
C GLY A 41 -14.15 33.39 8.21
N GLN A 42 -13.59 32.23 7.85
CA GLN A 42 -12.30 32.13 7.19
C GLN A 42 -12.41 32.33 5.66
N GLN A 43 -11.51 33.12 5.08
CA GLN A 43 -11.53 33.41 3.62
C GLN A 43 -11.00 32.26 2.76
N ALA A 44 -10.13 31.41 3.29
CA ALA A 44 -9.52 30.29 2.58
C ALA A 44 -9.46 29.05 3.47
N ALA A 45 -9.83 27.88 2.92
CA ALA A 45 -9.80 26.63 3.65
C ALA A 45 -8.35 26.18 3.94
N SER A 46 -8.10 25.78 5.18
CA SER A 46 -6.89 25.05 5.58
C SER A 46 -6.92 23.65 4.98
N THR A 47 -5.78 22.98 4.81
CA THR A 47 -5.74 21.61 4.26
C THR A 47 -4.84 20.72 5.07
N ILE A 48 -5.27 19.47 5.24
CA ILE A 48 -4.49 18.41 5.86
C ILE A 48 -4.33 17.27 4.87
N ARG A 49 -3.12 16.75 4.75
CA ARG A 49 -2.84 15.50 4.03
C ARG A 49 -1.84 14.70 4.83
N TYR A 50 -2.07 13.40 4.98
CA TYR A 50 -1.09 12.52 5.60
C TYR A 50 -1.14 11.11 5.01
N GLY A 51 0.01 10.47 5.01
CA GLY A 51 0.24 9.08 4.67
C GLY A 51 0.32 8.19 5.90
N LEU A 52 0.93 7.02 5.75
CA LEU A 52 1.09 6.07 6.85
C LEU A 52 2.13 6.51 7.89
N PHE A 53 3.08 7.36 7.53
CA PHE A 53 4.21 7.72 8.41
C PHE A 53 4.26 9.20 8.79
N GLY A 54 3.76 10.07 7.92
CA GLY A 54 3.82 11.51 8.10
C GLY A 54 2.86 12.25 7.19
N GLY A 55 2.97 13.57 7.18
CA GLY A 55 2.10 14.39 6.37
C GLY A 55 2.39 15.87 6.51
N GLU A 56 1.44 16.67 6.03
CA GLU A 56 1.51 18.12 6.03
C GLU A 56 0.16 18.72 6.40
N LEU A 57 0.21 19.69 7.31
CA LEU A 57 -0.91 20.53 7.71
C LEU A 57 -0.63 21.96 7.23
N THR A 58 -1.52 22.49 6.41
CA THR A 58 -1.46 23.86 5.92
C THR A 58 -2.58 24.66 6.58
N LEU A 59 -2.19 25.60 7.44
CA LEU A 59 -3.13 26.47 8.16
C LEU A 59 -3.18 27.82 7.45
N ARG A 60 -4.38 28.27 7.12
CA ARG A 60 -4.64 29.52 6.41
C ARG A 60 -5.45 30.51 7.24
N GLU A 61 -5.28 30.48 8.56
CA GLU A 61 -5.95 31.41 9.49
C GLU A 61 -5.48 32.87 9.30
N LEU A 62 -4.22 33.05 8.89
CA LEU A 62 -3.59 34.35 8.69
C LEU A 62 -3.40 34.64 7.20
N ALA A 63 -3.05 35.89 6.88
CA ALA A 63 -2.74 36.32 5.51
C ALA A 63 -1.59 35.51 4.86
N THR A 64 -0.71 34.93 5.67
CA THR A 64 0.36 34.03 5.21
C THR A 64 0.05 32.59 5.63
N PRO A 65 0.11 31.61 4.72
CA PRO A 65 -0.12 30.21 5.05
C PRO A 65 1.02 29.67 5.90
N ASN A 66 0.68 28.96 6.98
CA ASN A 66 1.65 28.28 7.83
C ASN A 66 1.69 26.78 7.48
N TRP A 67 2.90 26.26 7.27
CA TRP A 67 3.16 24.89 6.84
C TRP A 67 3.76 24.11 7.99
N ASN A 68 3.05 23.09 8.46
CA ASN A 68 3.49 22.28 9.58
C ASN A 68 3.63 20.82 9.13
N GLN A 69 4.77 20.23 9.41
CA GLN A 69 5.01 18.80 9.18
C GLN A 69 4.25 18.00 10.23
N LEU A 70 3.56 16.96 9.79
CA LEU A 70 2.86 16.01 10.64
C LEU A 70 3.68 14.74 10.78
N TYR A 71 3.68 14.21 12.00
CA TYR A 71 4.32 12.94 12.31
C TYR A 71 3.30 11.96 12.87
N MET A 72 3.21 10.78 12.27
CA MET A 72 2.44 9.68 12.84
C MET A 72 3.12 9.24 14.14
N THR A 73 2.41 9.36 15.25
CA THR A 73 2.92 8.99 16.57
C THR A 73 2.03 7.93 17.17
N CYS A 74 2.65 6.80 17.53
CA CYS A 74 1.98 5.63 18.04
C CYS A 74 2.50 5.29 19.43
N VAL A 75 1.59 4.97 20.34
CA VAL A 75 1.86 4.59 21.72
C VAL A 75 1.21 3.22 21.99
N ALA A 76 2.05 2.19 22.14
CA ALA A 76 1.60 0.82 22.31
C ALA A 76 0.83 0.61 23.62
N ASP A 77 1.22 1.29 24.70
CA ASP A 77 0.63 1.15 26.04
C ASP A 77 -0.88 1.39 26.06
N VAL A 78 -1.37 2.32 25.23
CA VAL A 78 -2.78 2.73 25.14
C VAL A 78 -3.44 2.30 23.83
N ASN A 79 -2.77 1.44 23.05
CA ASN A 79 -3.21 0.97 21.74
C ASN A 79 -3.68 2.11 20.80
N ALA A 80 -2.96 3.25 20.78
CA ALA A 80 -3.39 4.44 20.03
C ALA A 80 -2.29 5.04 19.18
N CYS A 81 -2.69 5.55 18.02
CA CYS A 81 -1.90 6.31 17.07
C CYS A 81 -2.67 7.57 16.67
N ALA A 82 -1.98 8.69 16.56
CA ALA A 82 -2.54 9.92 15.99
C ALA A 82 -1.43 10.73 15.31
N VAL A 83 -1.82 11.64 14.43
CA VAL A 83 -0.90 12.55 13.76
C VAL A 83 -0.76 13.83 14.59
N SER A 84 0.48 14.28 14.80
CA SER A 84 0.78 15.49 15.54
C SER A 84 1.81 16.34 14.81
N CYS A 85 1.67 17.67 14.89
CA CYS A 85 2.61 18.64 14.34
C CYS A 85 3.62 19.18 15.36
N LYS A 86 3.66 18.64 16.58
CA LYS A 86 4.64 19.06 17.59
C LYS A 86 6.06 18.60 17.19
N PRO A 87 7.10 19.41 17.42
CA PRO A 87 8.48 19.06 17.06
C PRO A 87 9.03 17.91 17.93
N ASP A 88 8.83 18.01 19.25
CA ASP A 88 9.41 17.08 20.20
C ASP A 88 8.65 15.75 20.23
N ARG A 89 9.37 14.64 20.40
CA ARG A 89 8.74 13.30 20.45
C ARG A 89 7.91 13.11 21.71
N GLU A 90 8.39 13.60 22.85
CA GLU A 90 7.72 13.43 24.14
C GLU A 90 6.36 14.14 24.17
N THR A 91 6.31 15.39 23.70
CA THR A 91 5.05 16.16 23.61
C THR A 91 4.04 15.51 22.67
N ARG A 92 4.50 14.91 21.56
CA ARG A 92 3.65 14.12 20.65
C ARG A 92 3.06 12.91 21.36
N THR A 93 3.87 12.16 22.11
CA THR A 93 3.36 10.98 22.84
C THR A 93 2.38 11.35 23.95
N LEU A 94 2.58 12.49 24.61
CA LEU A 94 1.64 13.01 25.60
C LEU A 94 0.31 13.42 24.95
N GLU A 95 0.35 14.04 23.77
CA GLU A 95 -0.85 14.39 23.01
C GLU A 95 -1.63 13.13 22.61
N VAL A 96 -0.98 12.11 22.06
CA VAL A 96 -1.63 10.84 21.68
C VAL A 96 -2.23 10.14 22.90
N ARG A 97 -1.52 10.12 24.04
CA ARG A 97 -2.04 9.55 25.30
C ARG A 97 -3.25 10.32 25.81
N ALA A 98 -3.23 11.64 25.72
CA ALA A 98 -4.38 12.47 26.11
C ALA A 98 -5.60 12.14 25.23
N LEU A 99 -5.44 12.12 23.90
CA LEU A 99 -6.50 11.77 22.96
C LEU A 99 -7.05 10.34 23.19
N ALA A 100 -6.17 9.37 23.46
CA ALA A 100 -6.56 7.99 23.73
C ALA A 100 -7.43 7.85 25.00
N ASN A 101 -7.16 8.67 26.01
CA ASN A 101 -7.95 8.73 27.25
C ASN A 101 -9.20 9.61 27.12
N GLY A 102 -9.47 10.17 25.93
CA GLY A 102 -10.57 11.11 25.70
C GLY A 102 -10.34 12.51 26.26
N TYR A 103 -9.13 12.84 26.74
CA TYR A 103 -8.82 14.19 27.20
C TYR A 103 -8.49 15.13 26.04
N ARG A 104 -8.66 16.43 26.28
CA ARG A 104 -8.48 17.47 25.25
C ARG A 104 -7.10 18.12 25.37
N PRO A 105 -6.12 17.76 24.52
CA PRO A 105 -4.84 18.44 24.48
C PRO A 105 -4.92 19.81 23.79
N THR A 106 -3.96 20.70 24.07
CA THR A 106 -3.81 21.97 23.33
C THR A 106 -3.54 21.72 21.84
N ALA A 107 -4.48 22.10 20.99
CA ALA A 107 -4.34 22.02 19.53
C ALA A 107 -3.46 23.18 18.99
N SER A 108 -2.15 23.01 19.10
CA SER A 108 -1.14 23.95 18.60
C SER A 108 0.11 23.19 18.18
N CYS A 109 0.74 23.59 17.08
CA CYS A 109 2.03 23.02 16.66
C CYS A 109 3.22 23.55 17.47
N VAL A 110 3.03 24.66 18.20
CA VAL A 110 4.08 25.30 19.02
C VAL A 110 3.73 25.19 20.50
N GLY A 111 4.76 25.09 21.34
CA GLY A 111 4.61 25.08 22.80
C GLY A 111 4.30 23.70 23.40
N PRO A 112 4.14 23.61 24.73
CA PRO A 112 3.87 22.36 25.44
C PRO A 112 2.49 21.78 25.10
N THR A 113 2.27 20.54 25.49
CA THR A 113 0.96 19.88 25.44
C THR A 113 0.32 20.00 26.82
N GLU A 114 -0.63 20.93 26.98
CA GLU A 114 -1.48 20.99 28.16
C GLU A 114 -2.72 20.15 27.92
N VAL A 115 -3.26 19.53 28.97
CA VAL A 115 -4.36 18.58 28.87
C VAL A 115 -5.50 19.03 29.76
N ASP A 116 -6.65 19.31 29.16
CA ASP A 116 -7.88 19.58 29.89
C ASP A 116 -8.64 18.27 30.17
N THR A 117 -8.82 17.97 31.46
CA THR A 117 -9.52 16.78 31.95
C THR A 117 -10.97 17.07 32.38
N SER A 118 -11.41 18.33 32.34
CA SER A 118 -12.72 18.74 32.84
C SER A 118 -13.88 18.34 31.92
N ASN A 119 -13.62 18.19 30.62
CA ASN A 119 -14.62 17.86 29.60
C ASN A 119 -14.13 16.74 28.65
N PRO A 120 -14.19 15.47 29.08
CA PRO A 120 -13.72 14.36 28.27
C PRO A 120 -14.59 14.15 27.02
N MET A 121 -13.95 13.76 25.92
CA MET A 121 -14.59 13.36 24.67
C MET A 121 -15.25 11.99 24.83
N ALA A 122 -16.44 11.84 24.26
CA ALA A 122 -17.23 10.60 24.35
C ALA A 122 -16.56 9.42 23.59
N THR A 123 -15.87 9.72 22.48
CA THR A 123 -15.13 8.76 21.69
C THR A 123 -13.68 9.21 21.53
N PRO A 124 -12.70 8.31 21.72
CA PRO A 124 -11.29 8.67 21.59
C PRO A 124 -10.93 8.83 20.10
N PRO A 125 -10.47 10.02 19.67
CA PRO A 125 -10.24 10.36 18.26
C PRO A 125 -8.88 9.84 17.76
N VAL A 126 -8.64 8.53 17.87
CA VAL A 126 -7.34 7.90 17.61
C VAL A 126 -7.46 6.72 16.65
N ILE A 127 -6.37 6.41 15.97
CA ILE A 127 -6.21 5.17 15.20
C ILE A 127 -5.75 4.07 16.16
N SER A 128 -6.35 2.88 16.11
CA SER A 128 -5.88 1.73 16.89
C SER A 128 -4.45 1.35 16.50
N PHE A 129 -3.54 1.25 17.48
CA PHE A 129 -2.13 0.87 17.23
C PHE A 129 -2.02 -0.52 16.60
N ALA A 130 -2.80 -1.49 17.08
CA ALA A 130 -2.85 -2.84 16.52
C ALA A 130 -3.27 -2.81 15.04
N PHE A 131 -4.29 -2.04 14.70
CA PHE A 131 -4.73 -1.88 13.31
C PHE A 131 -3.62 -1.28 12.44
N TYR A 132 -2.99 -0.20 12.91
CA TYR A 132 -1.89 0.47 12.22
C TYR A 132 -0.72 -0.47 11.91
N VAL A 133 -0.27 -1.24 12.92
CA VAL A 133 0.82 -2.20 12.75
C VAL A 133 0.42 -3.32 11.79
N ILE A 134 -0.77 -3.90 11.94
CA ILE A 134 -1.24 -4.97 11.05
C ILE A 134 -1.31 -4.45 9.61
N LEU A 135 -1.89 -3.27 9.37
CA LEU A 135 -1.98 -2.67 8.04
C LEU A 135 -0.61 -2.55 7.37
N ILE A 136 0.38 -2.02 8.07
CA ILE A 136 1.75 -1.87 7.55
C ILE A 136 2.41 -3.22 7.31
N THR A 137 2.23 -4.20 8.21
CA THR A 137 2.83 -5.52 8.05
C THR A 137 2.27 -6.27 6.84
N VAL A 138 0.95 -6.19 6.61
CA VAL A 138 0.30 -6.82 5.46
C VAL A 138 0.75 -6.12 4.15
N LEU A 139 0.84 -4.80 4.14
CA LEU A 139 1.33 -4.03 3.01
C LEU A 139 2.81 -4.32 2.70
N ALA A 140 3.65 -4.49 3.73
CA ALA A 140 5.05 -4.89 3.56
C ALA A 140 5.17 -6.33 3.01
N LEU A 141 4.29 -7.23 3.44
CA LEU A 141 4.23 -8.60 2.92
C LEU A 141 3.77 -8.62 1.45
N GLU A 142 2.79 -7.79 1.08
CA GLU A 142 2.37 -7.60 -0.31
C GLU A 142 3.55 -7.13 -1.18
N LEU A 143 4.29 -6.12 -0.72
CA LEU A 143 5.48 -5.62 -1.41
C LEU A 143 6.53 -6.72 -1.60
N LEU A 144 6.81 -7.51 -0.56
CA LEU A 144 7.76 -8.61 -0.61
C LEU A 144 7.33 -9.68 -1.63
N LEU A 145 6.05 -10.06 -1.64
CA LEU A 145 5.52 -11.00 -2.63
C LEU A 145 5.57 -10.42 -4.05
N GLY A 146 5.33 -9.12 -4.22
CA GLY A 146 5.48 -8.43 -5.51
C GLY A 146 6.91 -8.48 -6.04
N VAL A 147 7.91 -8.25 -5.17
CA VAL A 147 9.33 -8.36 -5.53
C VAL A 147 9.70 -9.81 -5.90
N ILE A 148 9.22 -10.80 -5.13
CA ILE A 148 9.42 -12.21 -5.45
C ILE A 148 8.78 -12.55 -6.80
N ALA A 149 7.56 -12.08 -7.07
CA ALA A 149 6.87 -12.30 -8.34
C ALA A 149 7.65 -11.72 -9.53
N ALA A 150 8.18 -10.50 -9.40
CA ALA A 150 9.05 -9.90 -10.42
C ALA A 150 10.34 -10.72 -10.64
N GLY A 151 10.96 -11.19 -9.55
CA GLY A 151 12.13 -12.07 -9.57
C GLY A 151 11.86 -13.41 -10.28
N LEU A 152 10.74 -14.06 -9.97
CA LEU A 152 10.32 -15.28 -10.64
C LEU A 152 10.01 -15.03 -12.12
N ALA A 153 9.38 -13.91 -12.48
CA ALA A 153 9.10 -13.57 -13.87
C ALA A 153 10.38 -13.41 -14.70
N ILE A 154 11.40 -12.70 -14.20
CA ILE A 154 12.68 -12.56 -14.93
C ILE A 154 13.47 -13.87 -14.99
N LEU A 155 13.42 -14.68 -13.92
CA LEU A 155 14.03 -16.01 -13.92
C LEU A 155 13.39 -16.91 -14.98
N ASN A 156 12.06 -16.92 -15.10
CA ASN A 156 11.35 -17.68 -16.13
C ASN A 156 11.51 -17.09 -17.55
N ALA A 157 11.86 -15.81 -17.68
CA ALA A 157 12.13 -15.19 -18.98
C ALA A 157 13.53 -15.56 -19.53
N THR A 158 14.49 -15.71 -18.62
CA THR A 158 15.91 -15.93 -18.95
C THR A 158 16.32 -17.40 -18.90
N LYS A 159 15.79 -18.15 -17.92
CA LYS A 159 16.10 -19.56 -17.66
C LYS A 159 14.83 -20.39 -17.72
N ASN A 160 14.99 -21.70 -17.94
CA ASN A 160 13.92 -22.68 -17.83
C ASN A 160 14.15 -23.53 -16.58
N PRO A 161 13.77 -23.05 -15.38
CA PRO A 161 13.94 -23.82 -14.16
C PRO A 161 13.09 -25.10 -14.21
N THR A 162 13.65 -26.20 -13.74
CA THR A 162 12.99 -27.52 -13.69
C THR A 162 12.15 -27.70 -12.42
N GLU A 163 12.44 -26.92 -11.36
CA GLU A 163 11.71 -26.98 -10.10
C GLU A 163 10.38 -26.20 -10.16
N PRO A 164 9.27 -26.77 -9.68
CA PRO A 164 7.93 -26.18 -9.84
C PRO A 164 7.74 -24.87 -9.08
N VAL A 165 8.46 -24.68 -7.97
CA VAL A 165 8.45 -23.45 -7.16
C VAL A 165 9.08 -22.27 -7.91
N PHE A 166 10.12 -22.52 -8.70
CA PHE A 166 10.77 -21.49 -9.51
C PHE A 166 10.17 -21.37 -10.91
N GLY A 167 9.32 -22.32 -11.32
CA GLY A 167 8.63 -22.32 -12.60
C GLY A 167 7.36 -21.46 -12.65
N LEU A 168 6.53 -21.73 -13.65
CA LEU A 168 5.24 -21.07 -13.87
C LEU A 168 4.27 -21.15 -12.68
N PRO A 169 4.13 -22.30 -11.98
CA PRO A 169 3.23 -22.38 -10.82
C PRO A 169 3.60 -21.41 -9.72
N GLY A 170 4.89 -21.30 -9.38
CA GLY A 170 5.37 -20.34 -8.39
C GLY A 170 5.04 -18.91 -8.76
N CYS A 171 5.37 -18.51 -9.99
CA CYS A 171 5.08 -17.15 -10.49
C CYS A 171 3.57 -16.83 -10.44
N LEU A 172 2.71 -17.80 -10.77
CA LEU A 172 1.27 -17.65 -10.70
C LEU A 172 0.78 -17.45 -9.26
N TRP A 173 1.15 -18.34 -8.35
CA TRP A 173 0.67 -18.31 -6.97
C TRP A 173 1.19 -17.09 -6.21
N THR A 174 2.41 -16.61 -6.48
CA THR A 174 2.92 -15.37 -5.88
C THR A 174 2.13 -14.15 -6.33
N ASN A 175 1.73 -14.06 -7.60
CA ASN A 175 0.87 -12.97 -8.08
C ASN A 175 -0.55 -13.05 -7.49
N VAL A 176 -1.12 -14.25 -7.37
CA VAL A 176 -2.43 -14.44 -6.71
C VAL A 176 -2.37 -14.03 -5.24
N ALA A 177 -1.35 -14.47 -4.52
CA ALA A 177 -1.17 -14.12 -3.11
C ALA A 177 -0.98 -12.61 -2.93
N ALA A 178 -0.16 -11.95 -3.76
CA ALA A 178 0.01 -10.50 -3.73
C ALA A 178 -1.30 -9.76 -4.00
N ALA A 179 -2.09 -10.18 -5.00
CA ALA A 179 -3.40 -9.59 -5.28
C ALA A 179 -4.37 -9.73 -4.10
N LEU A 180 -4.41 -10.89 -3.44
CA LEU A 180 -5.26 -11.12 -2.27
C LEU A 180 -4.84 -10.24 -1.08
N LEU A 181 -3.54 -10.09 -0.83
CA LEU A 181 -3.05 -9.20 0.22
C LEU A 181 -3.38 -7.74 -0.08
N GLY A 182 -3.19 -7.26 -1.31
CA GLY A 182 -3.54 -5.89 -1.69
C GLY A 182 -5.03 -5.58 -1.56
N VAL A 183 -5.90 -6.52 -1.96
CA VAL A 183 -7.35 -6.39 -1.71
C VAL A 183 -7.64 -6.39 -0.21
N THR A 184 -6.94 -7.20 0.58
CA THR A 184 -7.10 -7.23 2.03
C THR A 184 -6.71 -5.89 2.67
N VAL A 185 -5.57 -5.30 2.30
CA VAL A 185 -5.14 -3.97 2.78
C VAL A 185 -6.19 -2.90 2.46
N MET A 186 -6.67 -2.90 1.22
CA MET A 186 -7.70 -1.98 0.75
C MET A 186 -8.99 -2.10 1.57
N LEU A 187 -9.48 -3.33 1.77
CA LEU A 187 -10.70 -3.57 2.56
C LEU A 187 -10.49 -3.21 4.03
N MET A 188 -9.35 -3.57 4.63
CA MET A 188 -9.03 -3.24 6.01
C MET A 188 -9.07 -1.72 6.24
N PHE A 189 -8.39 -0.93 5.39
CA PHE A 189 -8.38 0.52 5.52
C PHE A 189 -9.72 1.16 5.17
N GLY A 190 -10.39 0.70 4.10
CA GLY A 190 -11.70 1.21 3.69
C GLY A 190 -12.79 0.97 4.74
N ILE A 191 -12.83 -0.22 5.33
CA ILE A 191 -13.78 -0.53 6.42
C ILE A 191 -13.43 0.31 7.65
N TYR A 192 -12.16 0.41 8.01
CA TYR A 192 -11.73 1.23 9.15
C TYR A 192 -12.13 2.69 8.98
N TRP A 193 -11.91 3.25 7.79
CA TRP A 193 -12.28 4.63 7.44
C TRP A 193 -13.77 4.92 7.62
N LEU A 194 -14.64 3.96 7.27
CA LEU A 194 -16.10 4.12 7.36
C LEU A 194 -16.65 3.87 8.76
N MET A 195 -16.05 2.97 9.53
CA MET A 195 -16.64 2.46 10.78
C MET A 195 -16.05 3.07 12.05
N SER A 196 -14.78 3.53 12.02
CA SER A 196 -14.09 4.02 13.23
C SER A 196 -14.38 5.49 13.56
N GLY A 197 -15.00 6.24 12.64
CA GLY A 197 -15.12 7.69 12.72
C GLY A 197 -13.85 8.43 12.29
N LEU A 198 -12.84 7.74 11.72
CA LEU A 198 -11.61 8.36 11.24
C LEU A 198 -11.85 9.47 10.22
N ASN A 199 -12.90 9.36 9.41
CA ASN A 199 -13.36 10.40 8.50
C ASN A 199 -13.82 11.68 9.22
N GLU A 200 -14.27 11.59 10.47
CA GLU A 200 -14.74 12.74 11.25
C GLU A 200 -13.62 13.39 12.08
N HIS A 201 -12.78 12.60 12.74
CA HIS A 201 -11.74 13.16 13.64
C HIS A 201 -10.35 13.26 13.00
N LEU A 202 -10.12 12.59 11.86
CA LEU A 202 -8.87 12.56 11.09
C LEU A 202 -7.60 12.23 11.89
N ALA A 203 -7.76 11.69 13.11
CA ALA A 203 -6.72 11.41 14.09
C ALA A 203 -5.79 12.61 14.39
N ILE A 204 -6.33 13.84 14.36
CA ILE A 204 -5.60 15.08 14.68
C ILE A 204 -6.37 15.91 15.71
N SER A 205 -5.65 16.53 16.66
CA SER A 205 -6.25 17.35 17.73
C SER A 205 -7.10 18.51 17.19
N PHE A 206 -6.65 19.23 16.16
CA PHE A 206 -7.38 20.35 15.57
C PHE A 206 -8.83 20.02 15.17
N VAL A 207 -9.04 18.85 14.56
CA VAL A 207 -10.36 18.41 14.09
C VAL A 207 -11.11 17.71 15.21
N ALA A 208 -10.43 16.87 15.98
CA ALA A 208 -11.01 16.16 17.11
C ALA A 208 -11.62 17.09 18.18
N LEU A 209 -11.01 18.26 18.42
CA LEU A 209 -11.52 19.24 19.38
C LEU A 209 -12.61 20.15 18.80
N GLY A 210 -12.97 20.00 17.52
CA GLY A 210 -13.99 20.81 16.86
C GLY A 210 -13.54 22.23 16.51
N LEU A 211 -12.23 22.47 16.37
CA LEU A 211 -11.73 23.78 15.91
C LEU A 211 -11.95 23.97 14.41
N PHE A 212 -12.03 22.86 13.66
CA PHE A 212 -12.23 22.84 12.21
C PHE A 212 -13.30 21.82 11.83
N GLU A 213 -14.13 22.18 10.85
CA GLU A 213 -15.02 21.23 10.18
C GLU A 213 -14.26 20.55 9.03
N PRO A 214 -14.18 19.21 9.00
CA PRO A 214 -13.47 18.49 7.96
C PRO A 214 -14.36 18.22 6.74
N GLY A 215 -13.79 18.39 5.55
CA GLY A 215 -14.25 17.79 4.30
C GLY A 215 -13.36 16.58 3.97
N PRO A 216 -13.60 15.40 4.55
CA PRO A 216 -12.67 14.28 4.52
C PRO A 216 -12.72 13.53 3.19
N GLY A 217 -11.56 13.02 2.76
CA GLY A 217 -11.42 12.23 1.54
C GLY A 217 -10.21 11.30 1.59
N LEU A 218 -10.27 10.26 0.76
CA LEU A 218 -9.17 9.33 0.53
C LEU A 218 -8.27 9.89 -0.57
N GLY A 219 -6.97 10.01 -0.29
CA GLY A 219 -6.00 10.55 -1.22
C GLY A 219 -5.50 9.52 -2.24
N TYR A 220 -4.68 9.98 -3.20
CA TYR A 220 -4.24 9.14 -4.32
C TYR A 220 -3.44 7.92 -3.88
N SER A 221 -2.68 8.01 -2.78
CA SER A 221 -1.83 6.93 -2.30
C SER A 221 -2.60 5.65 -2.03
N TYR A 222 -3.79 5.78 -1.45
CA TYR A 222 -4.71 4.67 -1.23
C TYR A 222 -5.20 4.08 -2.57
N TRP A 223 -5.62 4.92 -3.51
CA TRP A 223 -6.15 4.49 -4.80
C TRP A 223 -5.10 3.82 -5.70
N LEU A 224 -3.80 4.13 -5.54
CA LEU A 224 -2.72 3.46 -6.27
C LEU A 224 -2.67 1.94 -6.03
N LEU A 225 -3.12 1.47 -4.86
CA LEU A 225 -3.19 0.05 -4.55
C LEU A 225 -4.20 -0.71 -5.43
N ILE A 226 -5.27 -0.05 -5.90
CA ILE A 226 -6.16 -0.64 -6.91
C ILE A 226 -5.38 -0.90 -8.19
N GLY A 227 -4.56 0.06 -8.62
CA GLY A 227 -3.68 -0.10 -9.78
C GLY A 227 -2.72 -1.28 -9.61
N ALA A 228 -2.12 -1.43 -8.43
CA ALA A 228 -1.24 -2.56 -8.12
C ALA A 228 -1.99 -3.92 -8.17
N CYS A 229 -3.17 -4.01 -7.56
CA CYS A 229 -4.02 -5.20 -7.61
C CYS A 229 -4.41 -5.58 -9.05
N LEU A 230 -4.81 -4.61 -9.87
CA LEU A 230 -5.12 -4.84 -11.28
C LEU A 230 -3.91 -5.34 -12.06
N CYS A 231 -2.70 -4.83 -11.76
CA CYS A 231 -1.47 -5.33 -12.36
C CYS A 231 -1.20 -6.79 -11.99
N PHE A 232 -1.38 -7.18 -10.72
CA PHE A 232 -1.23 -8.58 -10.30
C PHE A 232 -2.27 -9.50 -10.97
N ILE A 233 -3.51 -9.06 -11.08
CA ILE A 233 -4.57 -9.82 -11.79
C ILE A 233 -4.22 -9.96 -13.29
N ALA A 234 -3.72 -8.89 -13.91
CA ALA A 234 -3.25 -8.92 -15.30
C ALA A 234 -2.09 -9.90 -15.49
N ASN A 235 -1.14 -9.97 -14.55
CA ASN A 235 -0.07 -10.97 -14.56
C ASN A 235 -0.60 -12.39 -14.51
N VAL A 236 -1.57 -12.67 -13.63
CA VAL A 236 -2.21 -13.99 -13.56
C VAL A 236 -2.86 -14.35 -14.90
N ALA A 237 -3.57 -13.41 -15.53
CA ALA A 237 -4.18 -13.61 -16.84
C ALA A 237 -3.12 -13.87 -17.94
N LEU A 238 -2.01 -13.15 -17.96
CA LEU A 238 -0.92 -13.37 -18.91
C LEU A 238 -0.25 -14.75 -18.75
N ILE A 239 -0.04 -15.19 -17.51
CA ILE A 239 0.55 -16.50 -17.23
C ILE A 239 -0.40 -17.62 -17.64
N GLN A 240 -1.69 -17.49 -17.31
CA GLN A 240 -2.71 -18.50 -17.66
C GLN A 240 -2.97 -18.56 -19.17
N THR A 241 -3.03 -17.42 -19.86
CA THR A 241 -3.16 -17.40 -21.32
C THR A 241 -1.97 -18.09 -21.99
N ARG A 242 -0.75 -17.88 -21.49
CA ARG A 242 0.42 -18.64 -21.97
C ARG A 242 0.28 -20.14 -21.74
N ALA A 243 -0.16 -20.57 -20.55
CA ALA A 243 -0.35 -21.99 -20.24
C ALA A 243 -1.37 -22.63 -21.19
N TYR A 244 -2.53 -21.99 -21.35
CA TYR A 244 -3.60 -22.40 -22.26
C TYR A 244 -3.14 -22.53 -23.72
N LEU A 245 -2.31 -21.60 -24.19
CA LEU A 245 -1.80 -21.62 -25.56
C LEU A 245 -0.77 -22.73 -25.79
N LEU A 246 0.01 -23.10 -24.77
CA LEU A 246 0.99 -24.18 -24.87
C LEU A 246 0.33 -25.56 -24.85
N GLU A 247 -0.77 -25.74 -24.13
CA GLU A 247 -1.55 -27.00 -24.14
C GLU A 247 -2.18 -27.30 -25.51
N ARG A 248 -2.43 -26.26 -26.31
CA ARG A 248 -3.00 -26.38 -27.66
C ARG A 248 -1.97 -26.54 -28.77
N ASP A 249 -0.69 -26.30 -28.50
CA ASP A 249 0.36 -26.49 -29.50
C ASP A 249 0.61 -28.01 -29.66
N PRO A 250 0.54 -28.57 -30.88
CA PRO A 250 0.73 -30.01 -31.08
C PRO A 250 2.13 -30.44 -30.62
N PRO A 251 2.28 -31.66 -30.05
CA PRO A 251 3.59 -32.14 -29.62
C PRO A 251 4.56 -32.08 -30.80
N PRO A 252 5.83 -31.70 -30.56
CA PRO A 252 6.81 -31.64 -31.63
C PRO A 252 6.87 -33.01 -32.33
N PRO A 253 6.88 -33.06 -33.68
CA PRO A 253 7.00 -34.33 -34.37
C PRO A 253 8.27 -35.01 -33.89
N VAL A 254 8.11 -36.18 -33.29
CA VAL A 254 9.23 -37.05 -32.94
C VAL A 254 9.77 -37.51 -34.29
N ILE A 255 10.94 -37.01 -34.68
CA ILE A 255 11.66 -37.60 -35.81
C ILE A 255 12.20 -38.91 -35.26
N ASP A 256 11.48 -40.00 -35.48
CA ASP A 256 12.07 -41.32 -35.41
C ASP A 256 13.17 -41.35 -36.47
N VAL A 257 14.40 -41.12 -36.05
CA VAL A 257 15.58 -41.44 -36.86
C VAL A 257 15.63 -42.97 -36.88
N GLN A 258 14.79 -43.56 -37.73
CA GLN A 258 14.92 -44.97 -38.08
C GLN A 258 16.35 -45.17 -38.58
N GLU A 259 17.00 -46.19 -38.04
CA GLU A 259 18.25 -46.78 -38.51
C GLU A 259 18.16 -47.14 -40.00
N HIS A 260 18.26 -46.15 -40.87
CA HIS A 260 18.70 -46.31 -42.25
C HIS A 260 20.17 -45.88 -42.33
N SER A 261 20.99 -46.41 -41.42
CA SER A 261 22.40 -46.58 -41.72
C SER A 261 22.53 -47.87 -42.52
N ASP A 262 22.22 -47.79 -43.82
CA ASP A 262 22.79 -48.72 -44.77
C ASP A 262 24.31 -48.64 -44.63
N GLY A 263 24.88 -49.64 -43.95
CA GLY A 263 26.30 -49.79 -43.67
C GLY A 263 27.11 -50.20 -44.90
N THR A 264 26.90 -49.52 -46.03
CA THR A 264 27.59 -49.78 -47.30
C THR A 264 28.14 -48.49 -47.89
N ILE A 265 29.04 -47.84 -47.14
CA ILE A 265 30.06 -46.97 -47.73
C ILE A 265 31.39 -47.72 -47.63
N PHE A 266 31.65 -48.57 -48.62
CA PHE A 266 33.00 -49.02 -48.93
C PHE A 266 33.71 -47.87 -49.65
N LEU A 267 34.63 -47.19 -48.96
CA LEU A 267 35.64 -46.33 -49.58
C LEU A 267 36.71 -47.24 -50.21
N TYR A 268 36.79 -47.22 -51.54
CA TYR A 268 38.00 -47.55 -52.30
C TYR A 268 38.91 -46.32 -52.35
#